data_AF-A0A816F181-F1
#
_entry.id   AF-A0A816F181-F1
#
_cell.length_a   1.000
_cell.length_b   1.000
_cell.length_c   1.000
_cell.angle_alpha   90.00
_cell.angle_beta   90.00
_cell.angle_gamma   90.00
#
_symmetry.space_group_name_H-M   'P 1'
#
loop_
_entity.id
_entity.type
_entity.pdbx_description
1 polymer ?
#
loop_
_entity_poly.entity_id
_entity_poly.type
_entity_poly.pdbx_seq_one_letter_code
_entity_poly.pdbx_strand_id
1 'polypeptide(L)' 'MHFVYCIAEFLVMLLHDTLHSKQVIKVQDLIKHYDSLLASGHEPETHALTALEPLLYDFFSCSSYANN' A
#
# COMPACT_ATOMS: atom_id res chain seq x y z
N MET A 1 -12.24 10.15 -1.76
CA MET A 1 -11.83 8.90 -2.44
C MET A 1 -10.52 9.07 -3.20
N HIS A 2 -10.44 9.94 -4.21
CA HIS A 2 -9.23 10.10 -5.05
C HIS A 2 -7.93 10.39 -4.27
N PHE A 3 -8.01 11.21 -3.21
CA PHE A 3 -6.84 11.57 -2.41
C PHE A 3 -6.26 10.40 -1.58
N VAL A 4 -7.12 9.52 -1.05
CA VAL A 4 -6.69 8.34 -0.28
C VAL A 4 -5.94 7.36 -1.19
N TYR A 5 -6.45 7.15 -2.40
CA TYR A 5 -5.80 6.34 -3.41
C TYR A 5 -4.43 6.90 -3.79
N CYS A 6 -4.31 8.20 -4.09
CA CYS A 6 -3.02 8.82 -4.44
C CYS A 6 -1.97 8.68 -3.32
N ILE A 7 -2.40 8.79 -2.06
CA ILE A 7 -1.50 8.57 -0.92
C ILE A 7 -1.04 7.11 -0.87
N ALA A 8 -1.96 6.16 -1.01
CA ALA A 8 -1.63 4.74 -1.00
C ALA A 8 -0.69 4.35 -2.15
N GLU A 9 -0.94 4.84 -3.36
CA GLU A 9 -0.07 4.65 -4.53
C GLU A 9 1.34 5.22 -4.29
N PHE A 10 1.43 6.42 -3.72
CA PHE A 10 2.72 7.02 -3.36
C PHE A 10 3.49 6.18 -2.34
N LEU A 11 2.82 5.69 -1.29
CA LEU A 11 3.43 4.84 -0.28
C LEU A 11 3.91 3.49 -0.85
N VAL A 12 3.18 2.95 -1.82
CA VAL A 12 3.58 1.73 -2.54
C VAL A 12 4.81 1.98 -3.41
N MET A 13 4.89 3.11 -4.12
CA MET A 13 6.12 3.47 -4.86
C MET A 13 7.34 3.56 -3.95
N LEU A 14 7.18 4.08 -2.72
CA LEU A 14 8.25 4.15 -1.72
C LEU A 14 8.69 2.79 -1.17
N LEU A 15 7.90 1.71 -1.32
CA LEU A 15 8.32 0.36 -0.93
C LEU A 15 9.50 -0.15 -1.78
N HIS A 16 9.55 0.28 -3.03
CA HIS A 16 10.61 -0.08 -3.98
C HIS A 16 11.83 0.82 -3.88
N ASP A 17 11.71 1.97 -3.23
CA ASP A 17 12.80 2.93 -3.11
C ASP A 17 13.70 2.62 -1.91
N THR A 18 14.99 2.93 -2.06
CA THR A 18 15.97 2.76 -0.99
C THR A 18 16.76 4.03 -0.76
N LEU A 19 16.75 4.49 0.48
CA LEU A 19 17.55 5.63 0.92
C LEU A 19 18.72 5.11 1.75
N HIS A 20 19.95 5.39 1.31
CA HIS A 20 21.17 4.86 1.94
C HIS A 20 21.14 3.33 2.12
N SER A 21 20.68 2.61 1.08
CA SER A 21 20.55 1.15 1.06
C SER A 21 19.60 0.57 2.12
N LYS A 22 18.71 1.40 2.68
CA LYS A 22 17.62 0.97 3.56
C LYS A 22 16.29 1.27 2.85
N GLN A 23 15.34 0.33 2.95
CA GLN A 23 13.99 0.59 2.47
C GLN A 23 13.42 1.82 3.18
N VAL A 24 12.84 2.74 2.40
CA VAL A 24 12.23 3.97 2.92
C VAL A 24 11.02 3.62 3.80
N ILE A 25 10.22 2.66 3.34
CA ILE A 25 9.08 2.09 4.05
C ILE A 25 9.10 0.58 3.87
N LYS A 26 8.63 -0.16 4.88
CA LYS A 26 8.43 -1.61 4.78
C LYS A 26 6.95 -1.91 4.58
N VAL A 27 6.68 -3.03 3.93
CA VAL A 27 5.32 -3.57 3.74
C VAL A 27 4.58 -3.71 5.08
N GLN A 28 5.30 -4.13 6.14
CA GLN A 28 4.74 -4.27 7.48
C GLN A 28 4.23 -2.94 8.06
N ASP A 29 4.86 -1.82 7.71
CA ASP A 29 4.46 -0.50 8.17
C ASP A 29 3.20 -0.04 7.44
N LEU A 30 3.08 -0.35 6.13
CA LEU A 30 1.83 -0.14 5.36
C LEU A 30 0.66 -0.94 5.95
N ILE A 31 0.85 -2.24 6.19
CA ILE A 31 -0.21 -3.13 6.69
C ILE A 31 -0.73 -2.61 8.04
N LYS A 32 0.17 -2.24 8.97
CA LYS A 32 -0.22 -1.64 10.26
C LYS A 32 -1.00 -0.33 10.10
N HIS A 33 -0.62 0.48 9.11
CA HIS A 33 -1.33 1.72 8.82
C HIS A 33 -2.75 1.44 8.30
N TYR A 34 -2.91 0.47 7.40
CA TYR A 34 -4.21 0.05 6.88
C TYR A 34 -5.09 -0.63 7.94
N ASP A 35 -4.52 -1.42 8.84
CA ASP A 35 -5.23 -1.98 9.99
C ASP A 35 -5.76 -0.88 10.91
N SER A 36 -4.95 0.16 11.14
CA SER A 36 -5.37 1.33 11.92
C SER A 36 -6.46 2.13 11.21
N LEU A 37 -6.40 2.21 9.88
CA LEU A 37 -7.43 2.86 9.06
C LEU A 37 -8.75 2.10 9.11
N LEU A 38 -8.71 0.75 9.05
CA LEU A 38 -9.87 -0.12 9.25
C LEU A 38 -10.47 0.03 10.65
N ALA A 39 -9.63 0.10 11.67
CA ALA A 39 -10.06 0.24 13.07
C ALA A 39 -10.65 1.64 13.39
N SER A 40 -10.44 2.62 12.52
CA SER A 40 -10.86 4.02 12.76
C SER A 40 -12.37 4.25 12.63
N GLY A 41 -13.14 3.25 12.18
CA GLY A 41 -14.60 3.35 12.04
C GLY A 41 -15.08 4.16 10.83
N HIS A 42 -14.17 4.57 9.94
CA HIS A 42 -14.52 5.11 8.64
C HIS A 42 -15.10 4.01 7.74
N GLU A 43 -15.92 4.41 6.76
CA GLU A 43 -16.51 3.48 5.81
C GLU A 43 -15.41 2.70 5.06
N PRO A 44 -15.42 1.36 5.15
CA PRO A 44 -14.29 0.53 4.74
C PRO A 44 -14.10 0.53 3.22
N GLU A 45 -15.18 0.60 2.44
CA GLU A 45 -15.11 0.60 0.98
C GLU A 45 -14.37 1.83 0.43
N THR A 46 -14.58 2.96 1.10
CA THR A 46 -14.14 4.27 0.65
C THR A 46 -12.76 4.66 1.16
N HIS A 47 -12.31 4.03 2.24
CA HIS A 47 -11.03 4.34 2.87
C HIS A 47 -10.09 3.13 2.84
N ALA A 48 -10.48 2.02 3.45
CA ALA A 48 -9.59 0.88 3.60
C ALA A 48 -9.41 0.08 2.31
N LEU A 49 -10.50 -0.25 1.60
CA LEU A 49 -10.40 -0.96 0.33
C LEU A 49 -9.69 -0.10 -0.72
N THR A 50 -10.04 1.18 -0.79
CA THR A 50 -9.38 2.16 -1.69
C THR A 50 -7.88 2.29 -1.40
N ALA A 51 -7.45 2.20 -0.14
CA ALA A 51 -6.04 2.27 0.24
C ALA A 51 -5.28 0.95 0.01
N LEU A 52 -5.96 -0.21 0.04
CA LEU A 52 -5.36 -1.52 -0.18
C LEU A 52 -5.16 -1.85 -1.66
N GLU A 53 -5.97 -1.29 -2.55
CA GLU A 53 -5.96 -1.58 -3.98
C GLU A 53 -4.57 -1.41 -4.64
N PRO A 54 -3.82 -0.30 -4.43
CA PRO A 54 -2.49 -0.14 -5.02
C PRO A 54 -1.48 -1.19 -4.53
N LEU A 55 -1.57 -1.55 -3.25
CA LEU A 55 -0.68 -2.54 -2.65
C LEU A 55 -0.96 -3.94 -3.24
N LEU A 56 -2.24 -4.32 -3.33
CA LEU A 56 -2.62 -5.61 -3.92
C LEU A 56 -2.20 -5.68 -5.38
N TYR A 57 -2.41 -4.59 -6.14
CA TYR A 57 -2.00 -4.53 -7.54
C TYR A 57 -0.49 -4.73 -7.69
N ASP A 58 0.33 -4.05 -6.89
CA ASP A 58 1.79 -4.19 -6.92
C ASP A 58 2.24 -5.62 -6.56
N PHE A 59 1.70 -6.19 -5.48
CA PHE A 59 2.04 -7.55 -5.04
C PHE A 59 1.68 -8.63 -6.06
N PHE A 60 0.45 -8.60 -6.58
CA PHE A 60 -0.03 -9.64 -7.48
C PHE A 60 0.46 -9.43 -8.92
N SER A 61 0.67 -8.20 -9.37
CA SER A 61 1.27 -7.94 -10.69
C SER A 61 2.74 -8.34 -10.71
N CYS A 62 3.51 -8.00 -9.67
CA CYS A 62 4.93 -8.33 -9.60
C CYS A 62 5.16 -9.85 -9.43
N SER A 63 4.30 -10.54 -8.67
CA SER A 63 4.33 -12.01 -8.57
C SER A 63 4.09 -12.73 -9.90
N SER A 64 3.36 -12.14 -10.84
CA SER A 64 3.12 -12.74 -12.16
C SER A 64 4.34 -12.69 -13.09
N TYR A 65 5.27 -11.76 -12.86
CA TYR A 65 6.54 -11.68 -13.60
C TYR A 65 7.64 -12.58 -13.01
N ALA A 66 7.53 -12.96 -11.74
CA ALA A 66 8.52 -13.84 -11.10
C ALA A 66 8.34 -15.34 -11.43
N ASN A 67 7.25 -15.72 -12.11
CA ASN A 67 6.91 -17.11 -12.47
C ASN A 67 6.99 -17.41 -13.99
N ASN A 68 7.63 -16.55 -14.79
CA ASN A 68 7.95 -16.79 -16.20
C ASN A 68 9.46 -16.64 -16.43
#